data_AF-B6K7K3-F1
#
_entry.id   AF-B6K7K3-F1
#
_cell.length_a   1.000
_cell.length_b   1.000
_cell.length_c   1.000
_cell.angle_alpha   90.00
_cell.angle_beta   90.00
_cell.angle_gamma   90.00
#
_symmetry.space_group_name_H-M   'P 1'
#
loop_
_entity.id
_entity.type
_entity.pdbx_description
1 polymer ?
#
loop_
_entity_poly.entity_id
_entity_poly.type
_entity_poly.pdbx_seq_one_letter_code
_entity_poly.pdbx_strand_id
1 'polypeptide(L)'
;MATLGAKLRRAKESFFSKAFWVGDYNYLDMIVPAIPFTKRRPSQPPFFSLNDSVPLLMSVLLGFQHALAMVGGVTTPPRIIGSAANLSEKDLNYLVSAGLIASGILTLIQIARFHIPKTKYYIGTGMLSVLGISFTTVSIAPKAFQQMYENGMCTINENGVKEPCLAGYGALLGTSCVCALLEVVLSFLPPRILKKMFPNIVTGPVVLLIGVSLVSTGMADWAGGSGSCTGHPTESQMPGYSLCPYDTAPHALPWGSAQFIGLGFSVFATIIILERFGSPLMKTTSVVIGLVVGMIISAATGYWDRSIIDAASVVNFNWVRTFPLKVYGPLVLPLLATFIVNMMEAIGDIGATSDVSMLPIDGPEFDSRVQGGILGDGLASILAGLMTITPLTTFAQNNGVISLTRCANRRAGYACAGFLIIMGFFAKFAAIFVAIPSPVLGGMTTFLFSSVCASGLRIISSIKFTRRNRFILTASLCLGLGATMVPSWFTYFFTYSGDNKSLRGFLDAITLVMETGFALSAVVSIVLNLVLPEEENSPLNDHGEIRVAEVENVVVLPDVPMKTIDSYDGDSSLETEIRSDEKKKNDVLTMANMV
;
A
#
# COMPACT_ATOMS: atom_id res chain seq x y z
N MET A 1 -17.72 37.07 11.00
CA MET A 1 -16.96 36.20 11.94
C MET A 1 -17.72 36.15 13.26
N ALA A 2 -18.19 34.97 13.70
CA ALA A 2 -18.79 34.85 15.03
C ALA A 2 -17.70 35.10 16.11
N THR A 3 -17.98 35.98 17.07
CA THR A 3 -17.11 36.27 18.21
C THR A 3 -16.77 35.00 18.98
N LEU A 4 -15.56 34.90 19.52
CA LEU A 4 -15.06 33.73 20.25
C LEU A 4 -16.05 33.28 21.35
N GLY A 5 -16.69 34.23 22.03
CA GLY A 5 -17.74 33.97 23.01
C GLY A 5 -19.02 33.33 22.44
N ALA A 6 -19.42 33.66 21.22
CA ALA A 6 -20.55 33.02 20.54
C ALA A 6 -20.21 31.60 20.07
N LYS A 7 -18.95 31.35 19.67
CA LYS A 7 -18.44 29.99 19.39
C LYS A 7 -18.42 29.14 20.67
N LEU A 8 -17.96 29.71 21.79
CA LEU A 8 -17.95 29.05 23.10
C LEU A 8 -19.37 28.77 23.63
N ARG A 9 -20.31 29.70 23.45
CA ARG A 9 -21.70 29.51 23.88
C ARG A 9 -22.43 28.46 23.04
N ARG A 10 -22.26 28.47 21.70
CA ARG A 10 -22.77 27.41 20.81
C ARG A 10 -22.09 26.07 21.08
N ALA A 11 -20.80 26.05 21.38
CA ALA A 11 -20.11 24.82 21.77
C ALA A 11 -20.69 24.27 23.08
N LYS A 12 -20.98 25.13 24.07
CA LYS A 12 -21.61 24.74 25.34
C LYS A 12 -23.03 24.22 25.15
N GLU A 13 -23.88 24.92 24.40
CA GLU A 13 -25.26 24.50 24.10
C GLU A 13 -25.29 23.21 23.26
N SER A 14 -24.36 23.06 22.31
CA SER A 14 -24.18 21.83 21.53
C SER A 14 -23.68 20.67 22.40
N PHE A 15 -22.80 20.92 23.37
CA PHE A 15 -22.23 19.86 24.24
C PHE A 15 -23.28 19.20 25.13
N PHE A 16 -24.38 19.89 25.47
CA PHE A 16 -25.49 19.30 26.25
C PHE A 16 -26.61 18.71 25.38
N SER A 17 -26.49 18.75 24.05
CA SER A 17 -27.52 18.26 23.14
C SER A 17 -27.36 16.78 22.81
N LYS A 18 -28.45 16.00 22.88
CA LYS A 18 -28.49 14.59 22.46
C LYS A 18 -28.14 14.41 20.98
N ALA A 19 -28.41 15.43 20.16
CA ALA A 19 -28.07 15.44 18.74
C ALA A 19 -26.56 15.55 18.48
N PHE A 20 -25.79 16.18 19.37
CA PHE A 20 -24.33 16.25 19.28
C PHE A 20 -23.65 14.94 19.68
N TRP A 21 -24.16 14.28 20.73
CA TRP A 21 -23.55 13.04 21.23
C TRP A 21 -23.97 11.81 20.44
N VAL A 22 -25.27 11.60 20.26
CA VAL A 22 -25.83 10.35 19.71
C VAL A 22 -26.48 10.58 18.35
N GLY A 23 -27.18 11.71 18.14
CA GLY A 23 -27.93 11.95 16.90
C GLY A 23 -29.04 10.93 16.65
N ASP A 24 -29.84 11.15 15.61
CA ASP A 24 -30.93 10.25 15.20
C ASP A 24 -30.46 9.33 14.06
N TYR A 25 -29.40 8.55 14.32
CA TYR A 25 -28.82 7.63 13.34
C TYR A 25 -29.14 6.17 13.68
N ASN A 26 -29.45 5.35 12.67
CA ASN A 26 -29.70 3.92 12.88
C ASN A 26 -28.39 3.13 12.94
N TYR A 27 -27.73 3.16 14.09
CA TYR A 27 -26.45 2.46 14.34
C TYR A 27 -26.53 0.95 14.12
N LEU A 28 -27.73 0.34 14.22
CA LEU A 28 -27.92 -1.09 13.99
C LEU A 28 -27.65 -1.49 12.54
N ASP A 29 -27.92 -0.61 11.57
CA ASP A 29 -27.66 -0.90 10.15
C ASP A 29 -26.15 -0.95 9.82
N MET A 30 -25.30 -0.35 10.67
CA MET A 30 -23.84 -0.46 10.55
C MET A 30 -23.31 -1.83 11.01
N ILE A 31 -23.98 -2.47 11.96
CA ILE A 31 -23.47 -3.64 12.68
C ILE A 31 -24.13 -4.93 12.19
N VAL A 32 -25.43 -4.90 11.84
CA VAL A 32 -26.20 -6.09 11.50
C VAL A 32 -25.75 -6.68 10.16
N PRO A 33 -25.33 -7.96 10.11
CA PRO A 33 -24.87 -8.60 8.88
C PRO A 33 -26.01 -8.85 7.89
N ALA A 34 -25.65 -8.94 6.60
CA ALA A 34 -26.61 -9.25 5.53
C ALA A 34 -26.87 -10.75 5.48
N ILE A 35 -27.85 -11.22 6.26
CA ILE A 35 -28.23 -12.64 6.31
C ILE A 35 -28.91 -13.03 4.97
N PRO A 36 -28.48 -14.12 4.29
CA PRO A 36 -28.94 -14.48 2.94
C PRO A 36 -30.44 -14.81 2.78
N PHE A 37 -31.25 -14.67 3.84
CA PHE A 37 -32.69 -14.98 3.83
C PHE A 37 -33.57 -13.86 4.41
N THR A 38 -33.00 -12.68 4.69
CA THR A 38 -33.75 -11.55 5.28
C THR A 38 -34.04 -10.48 4.23
N LYS A 39 -35.31 -10.10 4.03
CA LYS A 39 -35.75 -9.05 3.08
C LYS A 39 -35.46 -7.61 3.55
N ARG A 40 -34.34 -7.36 4.26
CA ARG A 40 -33.94 -5.98 4.56
C ARG A 40 -33.25 -5.41 3.32
N ARG A 41 -33.84 -4.37 2.73
CA ARG A 41 -33.13 -3.56 1.74
C ARG A 41 -32.09 -2.72 2.51
N PRO A 42 -30.79 -2.83 2.22
CA PRO A 42 -29.81 -1.96 2.85
C PRO A 42 -30.14 -0.52 2.45
N SER A 43 -30.51 0.32 3.43
CA SER A 43 -30.60 1.76 3.21
C SER A 43 -29.18 2.27 2.99
N GLN A 44 -28.93 2.94 1.86
CA GLN A 44 -27.60 3.51 1.66
C GLN A 44 -27.39 4.64 2.68
N PRO A 45 -26.30 4.61 3.47
CA PRO A 45 -26.06 5.67 4.44
C PRO A 45 -25.92 7.02 3.71
N PRO A 46 -26.39 8.12 4.32
CA PRO A 46 -26.18 9.45 3.78
C PRO A 46 -24.68 9.75 3.71
N PHE A 47 -24.26 10.47 2.66
CA PHE A 47 -22.87 10.84 2.50
C PHE A 47 -22.52 12.03 3.41
N PHE A 48 -21.48 11.87 4.23
CA PHE A 48 -20.94 12.93 5.09
C PHE A 48 -19.64 13.46 4.51
N SER A 49 -19.64 14.75 4.13
CA SER A 49 -18.49 15.47 3.61
C SER A 49 -17.46 15.80 4.71
N LEU A 50 -16.33 16.37 4.30
CA LEU A 50 -15.16 16.67 5.14
C LEU A 50 -15.48 17.43 6.43
N ASN A 51 -16.35 18.44 6.34
CA ASN A 51 -16.62 19.41 7.41
C ASN A 51 -18.07 19.34 7.93
N ASP A 52 -18.80 18.28 7.61
CA ASP A 52 -20.19 18.13 8.05
C ASP A 52 -20.27 17.92 9.57
N SER A 53 -21.37 18.34 10.18
CA SER A 53 -21.62 18.10 11.59
C SER A 53 -22.10 16.66 11.79
N VAL A 54 -21.15 15.75 12.04
CA VAL A 54 -21.44 14.38 12.47
C VAL A 54 -21.54 14.29 14.00
N PRO A 55 -22.44 13.43 14.54
CA PRO A 55 -22.48 13.12 15.96
C PRO A 55 -21.12 12.60 16.45
N LEU A 56 -20.78 12.92 17.71
CA LEU A 56 -19.51 12.52 18.30
C LEU A 56 -19.38 10.99 18.37
N LEU A 57 -20.44 10.29 18.79
CA LEU A 57 -20.43 8.83 18.86
C LEU A 57 -20.15 8.20 17.48
N MET A 58 -20.81 8.68 16.43
CA MET A 58 -20.54 8.22 15.06
C MET A 58 -19.09 8.48 14.66
N SER A 59 -18.56 9.67 14.97
CA SER A 59 -17.15 10.00 14.68
C SER A 59 -16.18 9.07 15.41
N VAL A 60 -16.47 8.73 16.66
CA VAL A 60 -15.66 7.82 17.48
C VAL A 60 -15.74 6.40 16.95
N LEU A 61 -16.94 5.90 16.61
CA LEU A 61 -17.12 4.56 16.06
C LEU A 61 -16.44 4.39 14.69
N LEU A 62 -16.65 5.35 13.79
CA LEU A 62 -15.99 5.37 12.48
C LEU A 62 -14.47 5.56 12.62
N GLY A 63 -14.03 6.40 13.55
CA GLY A 63 -12.61 6.56 13.85
C GLY A 63 -11.97 5.28 14.38
N PHE A 64 -12.67 4.55 15.24
CA PHE A 64 -12.23 3.23 15.70
C PHE A 64 -12.15 2.23 14.55
N GLN A 65 -13.14 2.23 13.65
CA GLN A 65 -13.15 1.41 12.44
C GLN A 65 -11.97 1.73 11.52
N HIS A 66 -11.67 3.01 11.27
CA HIS A 66 -10.47 3.42 10.55
C HIS A 66 -9.20 2.95 11.25
N ALA A 67 -9.10 3.10 12.57
CA ALA A 67 -7.94 2.63 13.32
C ALA A 67 -7.76 1.13 13.15
N LEU A 68 -8.82 0.34 13.32
CA LEU A 68 -8.78 -1.11 13.09
C LEU A 68 -8.34 -1.45 11.66
N ALA A 69 -8.93 -0.83 10.63
CA ALA A 69 -8.55 -1.09 9.24
C ALA A 69 -7.05 -0.84 8.96
N MET A 70 -6.45 0.09 9.70
CA MET A 70 -5.07 0.55 9.51
C MET A 70 -4.05 -0.18 10.38
N VAL A 71 -4.46 -0.67 11.55
CA VAL A 71 -3.57 -1.27 12.56
C VAL A 71 -2.70 -2.37 11.95
N GLY A 72 -3.30 -3.31 11.21
CA GLY A 72 -2.53 -4.40 10.59
C GLY A 72 -1.41 -3.90 9.67
N GLY A 73 -1.68 -2.83 8.91
CA GLY A 73 -0.67 -2.23 8.03
C GLY A 73 0.38 -1.40 8.77
N VAL A 74 0.03 -0.79 9.91
CA VAL A 74 0.99 -0.01 10.73
C VAL A 74 1.89 -0.91 11.58
N THR A 75 1.38 -2.03 12.10
CA THR A 75 2.14 -2.93 12.98
C THR A 75 3.05 -3.88 12.23
N THR A 76 2.76 -4.18 10.96
CA THR A 76 3.49 -5.19 10.16
C THR A 76 4.92 -4.73 9.78
N PRO A 77 5.16 -3.54 9.20
CA PRO A 77 6.49 -3.12 8.79
C PRO A 77 7.53 -3.09 9.93
N PRO A 78 7.24 -2.54 11.13
CA PRO A 78 8.17 -2.59 12.27
C PRO A 78 8.62 -4.00 12.61
N ARG A 79 7.70 -4.97 12.54
CA ARG A 79 7.98 -6.37 12.84
C ARG A 79 8.87 -7.01 11.77
N ILE A 80 8.57 -6.80 10.48
CA ILE A 80 9.37 -7.37 9.39
C ILE A 80 10.77 -6.76 9.37
N ILE A 81 10.87 -5.43 9.45
CA ILE A 81 12.16 -4.72 9.41
C ILE A 81 13.01 -5.04 10.65
N GLY A 82 12.39 -5.07 11.83
CA GLY A 82 13.08 -5.41 13.08
C GLY A 82 13.56 -6.87 13.09
N SER A 83 12.74 -7.80 12.59
CA SER A 83 13.12 -9.22 12.43
C SER A 83 14.29 -9.38 11.47
N ALA A 84 14.28 -8.66 10.34
CA ALA A 84 15.39 -8.68 9.38
C ALA A 84 16.71 -8.11 9.94
N ALA A 85 16.61 -7.22 10.94
CA ALA A 85 17.76 -6.71 11.71
C ALA A 85 18.13 -7.59 12.92
N ASN A 86 17.47 -8.73 13.13
CA ASN A 86 17.60 -9.63 14.29
C ASN A 86 17.39 -8.92 15.64
N LEU A 87 16.50 -7.93 15.70
CA LEU A 87 16.22 -7.21 16.95
C LEU A 87 15.53 -8.10 17.98
N SER A 88 15.72 -7.79 19.26
CA SER A 88 15.08 -8.53 20.34
C SER A 88 13.56 -8.33 20.34
N GLU A 89 12.79 -9.27 20.88
CA GLU A 89 11.34 -9.14 21.01
C GLU A 89 10.92 -7.88 21.79
N LYS A 90 11.73 -7.46 22.76
CA LYS A 90 11.52 -6.20 23.51
C LYS A 90 11.62 -4.98 22.59
N ASP A 91 12.54 -5.00 21.65
CA ASP A 91 12.71 -3.93 20.67
C ASP A 91 11.59 -3.96 19.62
N LEU A 92 11.16 -5.15 19.17
CA LEU A 92 10.00 -5.29 18.29
C LEU A 92 8.72 -4.73 18.94
N ASN A 93 8.47 -5.07 20.21
CA ASN A 93 7.36 -4.54 20.99
C ASN A 93 7.40 -3.01 21.06
N TYR A 94 8.59 -2.45 21.31
CA TYR A 94 8.79 -1.01 21.30
C TYR A 94 8.48 -0.40 19.93
N LEU A 95 9.01 -0.97 18.84
CA LEU A 95 8.85 -0.43 17.49
C LEU A 95 7.39 -0.47 17.01
N VAL A 96 6.65 -1.53 17.32
CA VAL A 96 5.21 -1.62 17.01
C VAL A 96 4.42 -0.53 17.74
N SER A 97 4.69 -0.35 19.03
CA SER A 97 4.06 0.70 19.86
C SER A 97 4.44 2.11 19.38
N ALA A 98 5.73 2.38 19.16
CA ALA A 98 6.21 3.66 18.68
C ALA A 98 5.70 3.99 17.27
N GLY A 99 5.52 2.97 16.42
CA GLY A 99 4.92 3.07 15.08
C GLY A 99 3.46 3.50 15.12
N LEU A 100 2.66 2.92 16.01
CA LEU A 100 1.26 3.32 16.23
C LEU A 100 1.16 4.77 16.74
N ILE A 101 1.98 5.16 17.71
CA ILE A 101 1.99 6.53 18.25
C ILE A 101 2.42 7.53 17.17
N ALA A 102 3.51 7.25 16.45
CA ALA A 102 4.01 8.11 15.38
C ALA A 102 2.98 8.27 14.26
N SER A 103 2.39 7.17 13.80
CA SER A 103 1.37 7.20 12.74
C SER A 103 0.15 8.01 13.16
N GLY A 104 -0.31 7.86 14.42
CA GLY A 104 -1.42 8.65 14.95
C GLY A 104 -1.10 10.14 15.03
N ILE A 105 0.04 10.54 15.60
CA ILE A 105 0.45 11.95 15.71
C ILE A 105 0.58 12.58 14.32
N LEU A 106 1.26 11.91 13.40
CA LEU A 106 1.55 12.45 12.08
C LEU A 106 0.30 12.45 11.17
N THR A 107 -0.63 11.52 11.38
CA THR A 107 -1.97 11.61 10.80
C THR A 107 -2.72 12.88 11.23
N LEU A 108 -2.62 13.30 12.50
CA LEU A 108 -3.25 14.56 12.94
C LEU A 108 -2.71 15.75 12.15
N ILE A 109 -1.40 15.77 11.89
CA ILE A 109 -0.75 16.84 11.09
C ILE A 109 -1.26 16.82 9.65
N GLN A 110 -1.32 15.63 9.04
CA GLN A 110 -1.77 15.46 7.66
C GLN A 110 -3.24 15.89 7.45
N ILE A 111 -4.12 15.58 8.40
CA ILE A 111 -5.55 15.93 8.35
C ILE A 111 -5.77 17.43 8.66
N ALA A 112 -4.97 18.03 9.55
CA ALA A 112 -5.18 19.39 10.02
C ALA A 112 -5.01 20.47 8.93
N ARG A 113 -4.16 20.22 7.92
CA ARG A 113 -3.82 21.16 6.84
C ARG A 113 -3.35 22.52 7.37
N PHE A 114 -2.16 22.56 7.95
CA PHE A 114 -1.57 23.79 8.46
C PHE A 114 -1.10 24.69 7.33
N HIS A 115 -1.55 25.94 7.32
CA HIS A 115 -1.08 26.93 6.35
C HIS A 115 0.28 27.48 6.77
N ILE A 116 1.27 27.45 5.86
CA ILE A 116 2.59 28.02 6.14
C ILE A 116 2.48 29.55 6.00
N PRO A 117 2.66 30.32 7.10
CA PRO A 117 2.45 31.75 7.09
C PRO A 117 3.37 32.42 6.05
N LYS A 118 2.84 33.40 5.32
CA LYS A 118 3.52 34.17 4.25
C LYS A 118 3.81 33.40 2.96
N THR A 119 3.30 32.19 2.79
CA THR A 119 3.46 31.42 1.53
C THR A 119 2.11 30.91 1.01
N LYS A 120 2.08 30.32 -0.19
CA LYS A 120 0.87 29.69 -0.76
C LYS A 120 0.74 28.21 -0.35
N TYR A 121 1.71 27.67 0.38
CA TYR A 121 1.83 26.25 0.67
C TYR A 121 1.10 25.86 1.96
N TYR A 122 0.70 24.60 2.02
CA TYR A 122 0.06 23.97 3.17
C TYR A 122 0.84 22.72 3.53
N ILE A 123 0.83 22.33 4.80
CA ILE A 123 1.33 21.05 5.29
C ILE A 123 0.12 20.18 5.59
N GLY A 124 -0.01 19.06 4.89
CA GLY A 124 -1.15 18.15 4.97
C GLY A 124 -2.20 18.37 3.88
N THR A 125 -3.08 17.38 3.72
CA THR A 125 -4.08 17.30 2.64
C THR A 125 -5.39 18.00 3.01
N GLY A 126 -5.70 18.11 4.31
CA GLY A 126 -7.01 18.57 4.76
C GLY A 126 -8.13 17.62 4.38
N MET A 127 -7.81 16.34 4.21
CA MET A 127 -8.76 15.26 3.99
C MET A 127 -8.54 14.19 5.04
N LEU A 128 -9.38 13.16 5.06
CA LEU A 128 -9.16 11.97 5.87
C LEU A 128 -8.02 11.17 5.23
N SER A 129 -6.79 11.67 5.32
CA SER A 129 -5.57 11.03 4.82
C SER A 129 -4.81 10.49 6.02
N VAL A 130 -4.89 9.17 6.22
CA VAL A 130 -4.20 8.50 7.34
C VAL A 130 -2.79 8.15 6.89
N LEU A 131 -1.82 8.42 7.77
CA LEU A 131 -0.43 8.05 7.54
C LEU A 131 -0.13 6.71 8.20
N GLY A 132 0.66 5.89 7.54
CA GLY A 132 1.16 4.62 8.06
C GLY A 132 2.57 4.35 7.55
N ILE A 133 3.20 3.30 8.08
CA ILE A 133 4.60 2.99 7.75
C ILE A 133 4.66 2.42 6.33
N SER A 134 5.48 3.03 5.49
CA SER A 134 5.54 2.65 4.08
C SER A 134 6.13 1.26 3.89
N PHE A 135 5.44 0.45 3.08
CA PHE A 135 5.90 -0.90 2.75
C PHE A 135 7.06 -0.91 1.76
N THR A 136 7.36 0.20 1.08
CA THR A 136 8.54 0.30 0.21
C THR A 136 9.84 0.07 0.98
N THR A 137 9.88 0.45 2.25
CA THR A 137 11.03 0.20 3.13
C THR A 137 11.16 -1.28 3.49
N VAL A 138 10.06 -2.02 3.55
CA VAL A 138 10.04 -3.46 3.86
C VAL A 138 10.71 -4.27 2.76
N SER A 139 10.60 -3.85 1.49
CA SER A 139 11.27 -4.53 0.37
C SER A 139 12.78 -4.26 0.30
N ILE A 140 13.26 -3.15 0.88
CA ILE A 140 14.66 -2.71 0.80
C ILE A 140 15.46 -3.11 2.05
N ALA A 141 14.86 -2.95 3.23
CA ALA A 141 15.56 -3.11 4.50
C ALA A 141 16.19 -4.51 4.68
N PRO A 142 15.54 -5.65 4.37
CA PRO A 142 16.16 -6.97 4.51
C PRO A 142 17.42 -7.14 3.67
N LYS A 143 17.40 -6.68 2.41
CA LYS A 143 18.56 -6.71 1.51
C LYS A 143 19.68 -5.82 2.02
N ALA A 144 19.34 -4.62 2.49
CA ALA A 144 20.31 -3.70 3.08
C ALA A 144 20.94 -4.28 4.34
N PHE A 145 20.17 -4.91 5.22
CA PHE A 145 20.71 -5.56 6.42
C PHE A 145 21.60 -6.74 6.06
N GLN A 146 21.20 -7.59 5.11
CA GLN A 146 22.05 -8.67 4.62
C GLN A 146 23.43 -8.14 4.17
N GLN A 147 23.43 -7.09 3.36
CA GLN A 147 24.67 -6.45 2.92
C GLN A 147 25.46 -5.80 4.08
N MET A 148 24.78 -5.25 5.09
CA MET A 148 25.44 -4.72 6.29
C MET A 148 26.13 -5.82 7.13
N TYR A 149 25.57 -7.04 7.18
CA TYR A 149 26.25 -8.20 7.76
C TYR A 149 27.47 -8.61 6.91
N GLU A 150 27.34 -8.66 5.60
CA GLU A 150 28.44 -9.02 4.67
C GLU A 150 29.58 -7.99 4.70
N ASN A 151 29.26 -6.71 4.84
CA ASN A 151 30.23 -5.62 4.92
C ASN A 151 30.81 -5.41 6.34
N GLY A 152 30.38 -6.21 7.33
CA GLY A 152 30.90 -6.18 8.70
C GLY A 152 30.42 -5.02 9.58
N MET A 153 29.37 -4.29 9.18
CA MET A 153 28.72 -3.29 10.04
C MET A 153 27.90 -3.95 11.15
N CYS A 154 27.27 -5.07 10.83
CA CYS A 154 26.55 -5.92 11.78
C CYS A 154 27.38 -7.16 12.12
N THR A 155 27.37 -7.58 13.38
CA THR A 155 28.18 -8.71 13.86
C THR A 155 27.46 -10.04 13.66
N ILE A 156 28.26 -11.09 13.42
CA ILE A 156 27.82 -12.48 13.37
C ILE A 156 28.62 -13.20 14.47
N ASN A 157 27.93 -13.98 15.29
CA ASN A 157 28.56 -14.74 16.36
C ASN A 157 29.41 -15.90 15.83
N GLU A 158 30.30 -16.43 16.67
CA GLU A 158 31.18 -17.56 16.37
C GLU A 158 30.41 -18.81 15.85
N ASN A 159 29.13 -18.94 16.23
CA ASN A 159 28.22 -20.01 15.78
C ASN A 159 27.54 -19.74 14.43
N GLY A 160 27.90 -18.66 13.72
CA GLY A 160 27.27 -18.28 12.44
C GLY A 160 25.90 -17.60 12.58
N VAL A 161 25.44 -17.32 13.79
CA VAL A 161 24.16 -16.67 14.07
C VAL A 161 24.32 -15.15 14.03
N LYS A 162 23.44 -14.46 13.30
CA LYS A 162 23.42 -13.01 13.17
C LYS A 162 23.00 -12.35 14.50
N GLU A 163 23.77 -11.39 14.99
CA GLU A 163 23.45 -10.65 16.22
C GLU A 163 22.47 -9.48 15.97
N PRO A 164 21.77 -8.98 17.01
CA PRO A 164 20.90 -7.81 16.89
C PRO A 164 21.64 -6.56 16.39
N CYS A 165 21.32 -6.11 15.17
CA CYS A 165 22.01 -4.99 14.55
C CYS A 165 21.32 -3.63 14.80
N LEU A 166 21.45 -3.13 16.03
CA LEU A 166 20.93 -1.80 16.43
C LEU A 166 21.54 -0.65 15.60
N ALA A 167 22.83 -0.76 15.25
CA ALA A 167 23.54 0.23 14.45
C ALA A 167 23.03 0.27 13.00
N GLY A 168 22.71 -0.89 12.42
CA GLY A 168 22.13 -0.99 11.09
C GLY A 168 20.73 -0.37 11.03
N TYR A 169 19.88 -0.63 12.03
CA TYR A 169 18.57 0.01 12.11
C TYR A 169 18.68 1.54 12.26
N GLY A 170 19.58 2.02 13.13
CA GLY A 170 19.85 3.46 13.25
C GLY A 170 20.43 4.09 11.97
N ALA A 171 21.20 3.32 11.19
CA ALA A 171 21.68 3.73 9.88
C ALA A 171 20.55 3.85 8.84
N LEU A 172 19.60 2.92 8.85
CA LEU A 172 18.39 2.98 8.02
C LEU A 172 17.58 4.24 8.35
N LEU A 173 17.34 4.52 9.63
CA LEU A 173 16.60 5.71 10.08
C LEU A 173 17.31 7.01 9.70
N GLY A 174 18.60 7.13 10.03
CA GLY A 174 19.37 8.35 9.76
C GLY A 174 19.47 8.65 8.26
N THR A 175 19.71 7.63 7.44
CA THR A 175 19.73 7.78 5.98
C THR A 175 18.34 8.14 5.45
N SER A 176 17.28 7.53 5.98
CA SER A 176 15.90 7.84 5.60
C SER A 176 15.51 9.29 5.91
N CYS A 177 15.89 9.83 7.07
CA CYS A 177 15.64 11.24 7.39
C CYS A 177 16.31 12.20 6.40
N VAL A 178 17.52 11.89 5.95
CA VAL A 178 18.23 12.70 4.94
C VAL A 178 17.57 12.57 3.57
N CYS A 179 17.24 11.35 3.16
CA CYS A 179 16.60 11.11 1.86
C CYS A 179 15.16 11.66 1.81
N ALA A 180 14.44 11.75 2.93
CA ALA A 180 13.11 12.37 3.01
C ALA A 180 13.12 13.87 2.64
N LEU A 181 14.27 14.55 2.76
CA LEU A 181 14.41 15.92 2.28
C LEU A 181 14.20 16.02 0.77
N LEU A 182 14.47 14.95 0.00
CA LEU A 182 14.16 14.91 -1.42
C LEU A 182 12.66 15.12 -1.64
N GLU A 183 11.82 14.36 -0.96
CA GLU A 183 10.36 14.46 -1.07
C GLU A 183 9.86 15.85 -0.65
N VAL A 184 10.40 16.39 0.44
CA VAL A 184 10.10 17.77 0.88
C VAL A 184 10.46 18.78 -0.21
N VAL A 185 11.64 18.69 -0.82
CA VAL A 185 12.06 19.60 -1.88
C VAL A 185 11.20 19.44 -3.14
N LEU A 186 10.90 18.20 -3.55
CA LEU A 186 10.08 17.91 -4.72
C LEU A 186 8.62 18.37 -4.52
N SER A 187 8.10 18.39 -3.29
CA SER A 187 6.75 18.88 -2.98
C SER A 187 6.53 20.36 -3.38
N PHE A 188 7.60 21.16 -3.43
CA PHE A 188 7.54 22.56 -3.84
C PHE A 188 7.52 22.74 -5.37
N LEU A 189 7.75 21.68 -6.15
CA LEU A 189 7.67 21.74 -7.60
C LEU A 189 6.22 21.99 -8.06
N PRO A 190 6.04 22.68 -9.21
CA PRO A 190 4.72 22.89 -9.79
C PRO A 190 3.96 21.55 -9.99
N PRO A 191 2.66 21.48 -9.65
CA PRO A 191 1.87 20.26 -9.78
C PRO A 191 1.87 19.69 -11.20
N ARG A 192 1.94 20.57 -12.21
CA ARG A 192 2.06 20.20 -13.63
C ARG A 192 3.30 19.36 -13.91
N ILE A 193 4.42 19.67 -13.26
CA ILE A 193 5.67 18.93 -13.40
C ILE A 193 5.53 17.57 -12.71
N LEU A 194 4.98 17.53 -11.49
CA LEU A 194 4.76 16.28 -10.76
C LEU A 194 3.84 15.32 -11.54
N LYS A 195 2.71 15.81 -12.08
CA LYS A 195 1.80 15.03 -12.92
C LYS A 195 2.45 14.55 -14.23
N LYS A 196 3.40 15.32 -14.78
CA LYS A 196 4.15 14.96 -15.99
C LYS A 196 5.28 13.97 -15.70
N MET A 197 5.93 14.08 -14.55
CA MET A 197 7.00 13.17 -14.11
C MET A 197 6.44 11.81 -13.68
N PHE A 198 5.28 11.80 -13.02
CA PHE A 198 4.68 10.61 -12.44
C PHE A 198 3.24 10.39 -12.91
N PRO A 199 3.00 10.23 -14.22
CA PRO A 199 1.68 9.89 -14.72
C PRO A 199 1.29 8.45 -14.34
N ASN A 200 0.01 8.10 -14.44
CA ASN A 200 -0.52 6.78 -14.07
C ASN A 200 0.15 5.61 -14.82
N ILE A 201 0.73 5.85 -16.01
CA ILE A 201 1.52 4.85 -16.76
C ILE A 201 2.83 4.47 -16.05
N VAL A 202 3.36 5.35 -15.19
CA VAL A 202 4.53 5.11 -14.33
C VAL A 202 4.07 4.62 -12.95
N THR A 203 3.09 5.29 -12.34
CA THR A 203 2.62 4.97 -10.99
C THR A 203 1.99 3.57 -10.88
N GLY A 204 1.18 3.18 -11.86
CA GLY A 204 0.51 1.89 -11.86
C GLY A 204 1.44 0.66 -11.76
N PRO A 205 2.39 0.46 -12.70
CA PRO A 205 3.31 -0.69 -12.65
C PRO A 205 4.21 -0.70 -11.43
N VAL A 206 4.61 0.47 -10.92
CA VAL A 206 5.42 0.58 -9.69
C VAL A 206 4.64 0.08 -8.48
N VAL A 207 3.41 0.59 -8.26
CA VAL A 207 2.54 0.13 -7.16
C VAL A 207 2.22 -1.35 -7.27
N LEU A 208 1.99 -1.84 -8.49
CA LEU A 208 1.77 -3.27 -8.74
C LEU A 208 2.96 -4.11 -8.25
N LEU A 209 4.18 -3.72 -8.61
CA LEU A 209 5.40 -4.46 -8.27
C LEU A 209 5.77 -4.38 -6.79
N ILE A 210 5.45 -3.28 -6.11
CA ILE A 210 5.54 -3.20 -4.65
C ILE A 210 4.69 -4.33 -4.05
N GLY A 211 3.41 -4.40 -4.44
CA GLY A 211 2.49 -5.46 -4.00
C GLY A 211 3.03 -6.87 -4.29
N VAL A 212 3.49 -7.13 -5.51
CA VAL A 212 4.06 -8.45 -5.89
C VAL A 212 5.26 -8.83 -5.03
N SER A 213 6.18 -7.90 -4.77
CA SER A 213 7.36 -8.17 -3.93
C SER A 213 6.98 -8.49 -2.48
N LEU A 214 5.95 -7.82 -1.96
CA LEU A 214 5.49 -8.01 -0.58
C LEU A 214 4.66 -9.28 -0.41
N VAL A 215 3.86 -9.67 -1.41
CA VAL A 215 3.10 -10.94 -1.38
C VAL A 215 4.03 -12.13 -1.11
N SER A 216 5.24 -12.11 -1.68
CA SER A 216 6.25 -13.14 -1.39
C SER A 216 6.58 -13.25 0.11
N THR A 217 6.77 -12.11 0.79
CA THR A 217 7.02 -12.09 2.24
C THR A 217 5.82 -12.57 3.06
N GLY A 218 4.60 -12.18 2.69
CA GLY A 218 3.39 -12.66 3.35
C GLY A 218 3.19 -14.17 3.20
N MET A 219 3.48 -14.71 2.02
CA MET A 219 3.42 -16.15 1.75
C MET A 219 4.49 -16.92 2.54
N ALA A 220 5.70 -16.37 2.68
CA ALA A 220 6.76 -16.97 3.50
C ALA A 220 6.35 -17.04 4.99
N ASP A 221 5.78 -15.97 5.53
CA ASP A 221 5.25 -15.95 6.89
C ASP A 221 4.09 -16.93 7.05
N TRP A 222 3.20 -17.03 6.06
CA TRP A 222 2.09 -17.99 6.05
C TRP A 222 2.62 -19.43 6.14
N ALA A 223 3.67 -19.75 5.38
CA ALA A 223 4.28 -21.06 5.41
C ALA A 223 4.99 -21.39 6.74
N GLY A 224 5.28 -20.41 7.60
CA GLY A 224 5.92 -20.65 8.90
C GLY A 224 6.95 -19.61 9.32
N GLY A 225 7.35 -18.72 8.41
CA GLY A 225 8.37 -17.68 8.65
C GLY A 225 9.46 -17.66 7.58
N SER A 226 10.56 -16.98 7.88
CA SER A 226 11.72 -16.81 7.01
C SER A 226 13.03 -17.07 7.78
N GLY A 227 14.16 -17.27 7.09
CA GLY A 227 15.48 -17.45 7.70
C GLY A 227 15.91 -18.92 7.80
N SER A 228 16.58 -19.30 8.90
CA SER A 228 17.14 -20.65 9.11
C SER A 228 16.11 -21.79 9.04
N CYS A 229 14.82 -21.46 9.17
CA CYS A 229 13.75 -22.44 9.10
C CYS A 229 13.23 -22.70 7.67
N THR A 230 13.68 -21.93 6.66
CA THR A 230 13.31 -22.17 5.26
C THR A 230 14.20 -23.27 4.67
N GLY A 231 13.64 -24.47 4.50
CA GLY A 231 14.36 -25.63 3.95
C GLY A 231 13.52 -26.90 4.04
N HIS A 232 13.89 -27.92 3.27
CA HIS A 232 13.15 -29.18 3.30
C HIS A 232 13.51 -29.98 4.58
N PRO A 233 12.60 -30.77 5.18
CA PRO A 233 12.91 -31.57 6.37
C PRO A 233 14.09 -32.54 6.18
N THR A 234 14.38 -32.91 4.94
CA THR A 234 15.53 -33.73 4.53
C THR A 234 16.87 -32.99 4.61
N GLU A 235 16.86 -31.66 4.67
CA GLU A 235 18.02 -30.78 4.93
C GLU A 235 18.22 -30.51 6.43
N SER A 236 17.49 -31.21 7.32
CA SER A 236 17.64 -31.10 8.78
C SER A 236 19.04 -31.43 9.32
N GLN A 237 19.94 -31.95 8.47
CA GLN A 237 21.35 -32.19 8.78
C GLN A 237 22.28 -31.05 8.34
N MET A 238 21.77 -30.00 7.69
CA MET A 238 22.57 -28.84 7.30
C MET A 238 22.85 -27.96 8.53
N PRO A 239 24.11 -27.57 8.78
CA PRO A 239 24.42 -26.65 9.87
C PRO A 239 23.66 -25.33 9.68
N GLY A 240 22.84 -24.97 10.67
CA GLY A 240 22.03 -23.75 10.64
C GLY A 240 20.56 -23.94 10.26
N TYR A 241 20.05 -25.17 10.09
CA TYR A 241 18.60 -25.43 9.99
C TYR A 241 17.95 -25.46 11.38
N SER A 242 16.76 -24.86 11.51
CA SER A 242 15.91 -24.93 12.71
C SER A 242 14.44 -25.16 12.34
N LEU A 243 13.65 -25.79 13.19
CA LEU A 243 12.19 -25.83 13.04
C LEU A 243 11.61 -24.41 13.13
N CYS A 244 10.48 -24.14 12.47
CA CYS A 244 9.84 -22.83 12.59
C CYS A 244 8.91 -22.80 13.82
N PRO A 245 8.86 -21.69 14.59
CA PRO A 245 9.70 -20.49 14.46
C PRO A 245 11.13 -20.66 14.99
N TYR A 246 11.35 -21.58 15.94
CA TYR A 246 12.66 -22.03 16.43
C TYR A 246 12.49 -23.39 17.15
N ASP A 247 13.58 -24.14 17.36
CA ASP A 247 13.52 -25.54 17.83
C ASP A 247 12.87 -25.74 19.19
N THR A 248 12.98 -24.74 20.07
CA THR A 248 12.41 -24.78 21.43
C THR A 248 11.00 -24.20 21.51
N ALA A 249 10.42 -23.78 20.38
CA ALA A 249 9.10 -23.15 20.36
C ALA A 249 7.99 -24.18 20.64
N PRO A 250 6.88 -23.75 21.27
CA PRO A 250 5.67 -24.55 21.31
C PRO A 250 5.19 -24.81 19.87
N HIS A 251 5.00 -26.09 19.51
CA HIS A 251 4.63 -26.52 18.16
C HIS A 251 5.62 -26.10 17.06
N ALA A 252 6.91 -26.30 17.32
CA ALA A 252 7.96 -26.20 16.31
C ALA A 252 7.71 -27.24 15.18
N LEU A 253 7.46 -26.75 13.96
CA LEU A 253 7.08 -27.57 12.81
C LEU A 253 7.94 -27.23 11.58
N PRO A 254 8.04 -28.14 10.60
CA PRO A 254 8.72 -27.84 9.35
C PRO A 254 7.99 -26.72 8.60
N TRP A 255 8.77 -25.93 7.87
CA TRP A 255 8.23 -24.90 6.99
C TRP A 255 7.25 -25.51 5.97
N GLY A 256 6.12 -24.83 5.77
CA GLY A 256 5.03 -25.30 4.93
C GLY A 256 4.18 -26.43 5.51
N SER A 257 4.28 -26.72 6.83
CA SER A 257 3.42 -27.72 7.47
C SER A 257 1.92 -27.43 7.28
N ALA A 258 1.11 -28.48 7.23
CA ALA A 258 -0.34 -28.34 7.02
C ALA A 258 -1.01 -27.48 8.12
N GLN A 259 -0.47 -27.50 9.33
CA GLN A 259 -0.93 -26.68 10.45
C GLN A 259 -0.70 -25.19 10.20
N PHE A 260 0.50 -24.81 9.74
CA PHE A 260 0.81 -23.41 9.39
C PHE A 260 -0.07 -22.93 8.24
N ILE A 261 -0.19 -23.72 7.17
CA ILE A 261 -1.07 -23.39 6.05
C ILE A 261 -2.53 -23.26 6.53
N GLY A 262 -3.00 -24.17 7.38
CA GLY A 262 -4.35 -24.14 7.96
C GLY A 262 -4.60 -22.90 8.83
N LEU A 263 -3.62 -22.45 9.62
CA LEU A 263 -3.72 -21.24 10.43
C LEU A 263 -3.90 -19.99 9.57
N GLY A 264 -3.01 -19.74 8.60
CA GLY A 264 -3.18 -18.58 7.72
C GLY A 264 -4.39 -18.71 6.79
N PHE A 265 -4.77 -19.93 6.39
CA PHE A 265 -6.00 -20.16 5.63
C PHE A 265 -7.25 -19.82 6.44
N SER A 266 -7.27 -20.10 7.73
CA SER A 266 -8.39 -19.71 8.60
C SER A 266 -8.59 -18.21 8.64
N VAL A 267 -7.50 -17.43 8.66
CA VAL A 267 -7.52 -15.96 8.56
C VAL A 267 -8.09 -15.55 7.21
N PHE A 268 -7.52 -16.05 6.12
CA PHE A 268 -7.92 -15.70 4.77
C PHE A 268 -9.39 -16.06 4.45
N ALA A 269 -9.82 -17.26 4.84
CA ALA A 269 -11.20 -17.73 4.70
C ALA A 269 -12.17 -16.85 5.50
N THR A 270 -11.78 -16.44 6.72
CA THR A 270 -12.59 -15.52 7.53
C THR A 270 -12.75 -14.18 6.83
N ILE A 271 -11.69 -13.61 6.25
CA ILE A 271 -11.76 -12.36 5.48
C ILE A 271 -12.78 -12.48 4.35
N ILE A 272 -12.72 -13.56 3.55
CA ILE A 272 -13.66 -13.80 2.44
C ILE A 272 -15.11 -13.93 2.94
N ILE A 273 -15.33 -14.67 4.02
CA ILE A 273 -16.66 -14.87 4.61
C ILE A 273 -17.24 -13.52 5.07
N LEU A 274 -16.43 -12.70 5.72
CA LEU A 274 -16.83 -11.36 6.16
C LEU A 274 -17.09 -10.42 4.99
N GLU A 275 -16.32 -10.50 3.91
CA GLU A 275 -16.56 -9.67 2.73
C GLU A 275 -17.88 -10.04 2.04
N ARG A 276 -18.22 -11.34 2.04
CA ARG A 276 -19.45 -11.86 1.45
C ARG A 276 -20.69 -11.56 2.29
N PHE A 277 -20.65 -11.78 3.61
CA PHE A 277 -21.84 -11.75 4.48
C PHE A 277 -21.82 -10.63 5.54
N GLY A 278 -20.70 -9.94 5.71
CA GLY A 278 -20.51 -8.92 6.73
C GLY A 278 -21.35 -7.68 6.50
N SER A 279 -21.65 -6.98 7.59
CA SER A 279 -22.18 -5.62 7.58
C SER A 279 -21.15 -4.63 7.03
N PRO A 280 -21.53 -3.38 6.68
CA PRO A 280 -20.58 -2.37 6.20
C PRO A 280 -19.37 -2.18 7.13
N LEU A 281 -19.58 -2.23 8.45
CA LEU A 281 -18.50 -2.21 9.44
C LEU A 281 -17.57 -3.43 9.28
N MET A 282 -18.16 -4.64 9.27
CA MET A 282 -17.39 -5.89 9.18
C MET A 282 -16.59 -6.01 7.88
N LYS A 283 -17.09 -5.50 6.75
CA LYS A 283 -16.37 -5.50 5.47
C LYS A 283 -15.10 -4.66 5.52
N THR A 284 -15.20 -3.45 6.05
CA THR A 284 -14.02 -2.55 6.18
C THR A 284 -12.98 -3.03 7.19
N THR A 285 -13.39 -3.79 8.21
CA THR A 285 -12.50 -4.36 9.23
C THR A 285 -12.28 -5.86 9.02
N SER A 286 -12.61 -6.39 7.84
CA SER A 286 -12.61 -7.83 7.57
C SER A 286 -11.23 -8.43 7.78
N VAL A 287 -10.19 -7.71 7.36
CA VAL A 287 -8.78 -8.07 7.55
C VAL A 287 -8.42 -8.25 9.04
N VAL A 288 -8.81 -7.30 9.90
CA VAL A 288 -8.50 -7.36 11.33
C VAL A 288 -9.36 -8.37 12.08
N ILE A 289 -10.65 -8.50 11.72
CA ILE A 289 -11.48 -9.56 12.31
C ILE A 289 -10.94 -10.93 11.88
N GLY A 290 -10.51 -11.09 10.63
CA GLY A 290 -9.83 -12.29 10.15
C GLY A 290 -8.58 -12.61 10.96
N LEU A 291 -7.75 -11.60 11.21
CA LEU A 291 -6.58 -11.73 12.10
C LEU A 291 -6.99 -12.19 13.50
N VAL A 292 -7.98 -11.53 14.12
CA VAL A 292 -8.46 -11.88 15.47
C VAL A 292 -8.98 -13.31 15.52
N VAL A 293 -9.73 -13.77 14.51
CA VAL A 293 -10.20 -15.16 14.43
C VAL A 293 -9.02 -16.13 14.32
N GLY A 294 -8.02 -15.84 13.48
CA GLY A 294 -6.80 -16.65 13.43
C GLY A 294 -6.00 -16.65 14.74
N MET A 295 -5.97 -15.52 15.45
CA MET A 295 -5.37 -15.42 16.78
C MET A 295 -6.12 -16.29 17.80
N ILE A 296 -7.45 -16.31 17.77
CA ILE A 296 -8.27 -17.18 18.64
C ILE A 296 -8.01 -18.65 18.33
N ILE A 297 -8.01 -19.04 17.05
CA ILE A 297 -7.75 -20.42 16.64
C ILE A 297 -6.34 -20.85 17.04
N SER A 298 -5.33 -20.02 16.77
CA SER A 298 -3.94 -20.31 17.16
C SER A 298 -3.73 -20.37 18.69
N ALA A 299 -4.46 -19.56 19.46
CA ALA A 299 -4.45 -19.63 20.92
C ALA A 299 -5.10 -20.92 21.42
N ALA A 300 -6.21 -21.35 20.82
CA ALA A 300 -6.88 -22.60 21.14
C ALA A 300 -6.03 -23.83 20.79
N THR A 301 -5.18 -23.74 19.76
CA THR A 301 -4.27 -24.81 19.33
C THR A 301 -2.87 -24.74 19.95
N GLY A 302 -2.60 -23.78 20.85
CA GLY A 302 -1.38 -23.75 21.66
C GLY A 302 -0.15 -23.06 21.04
N TYR A 303 -0.30 -22.27 19.97
CA TYR A 303 0.81 -21.57 19.28
C TYR A 303 1.25 -20.26 19.96
N TRP A 304 0.81 -20.00 21.19
CA TRP A 304 1.05 -18.73 21.88
C TRP A 304 2.00 -18.90 23.05
N ASP A 305 3.04 -18.08 23.08
CA ASP A 305 3.85 -17.86 24.28
C ASP A 305 3.34 -16.63 25.04
N ARG A 306 2.78 -16.87 26.23
CA ARG A 306 2.30 -15.80 27.11
C ARG A 306 3.43 -15.00 27.75
N SER A 307 4.64 -15.57 27.82
CA SER A 307 5.79 -14.92 28.45
C SER A 307 6.10 -13.56 27.81
N ILE A 308 5.94 -13.46 26.48
CA ILE A 308 6.13 -12.23 25.69
C ILE A 308 5.17 -11.14 26.14
N ILE A 309 3.90 -11.50 26.32
CA ILE A 309 2.84 -10.57 26.72
C ILE A 309 3.03 -10.15 28.17
N ASP A 310 3.34 -11.08 29.06
CA ASP A 310 3.48 -10.81 30.49
C ASP A 310 4.74 -9.95 30.77
N ALA A 311 5.84 -10.21 30.07
CA ALA A 311 7.09 -9.46 30.19
C ALA A 311 7.04 -8.05 29.57
N ALA A 312 6.09 -7.78 28.67
CA ALA A 312 5.97 -6.47 28.03
C ALA A 312 5.56 -5.36 29.03
N SER A 313 6.08 -4.16 28.84
CA SER A 313 5.68 -2.99 29.61
C SER A 313 4.19 -2.66 29.41
N VAL A 314 3.55 -2.08 30.43
CA VAL A 314 2.14 -1.67 30.33
C VAL A 314 1.99 -0.41 29.48
N VAL A 315 2.91 0.53 29.67
CA VAL A 315 2.95 1.82 28.98
C VAL A 315 4.26 1.94 28.21
N ASN A 316 4.22 2.59 27.05
CA ASN A 316 5.40 2.95 26.29
C ASN A 316 5.26 4.35 25.70
N PHE A 317 6.40 5.02 25.53
CA PHE A 317 6.50 6.32 24.89
C PHE A 317 7.52 6.21 23.75
N ASN A 318 7.40 7.08 22.75
CA ASN A 318 8.49 7.26 21.80
C ASN A 318 9.77 7.65 22.56
N TRP A 319 10.92 7.20 22.06
CA TRP A 319 12.24 7.39 22.68
C TRP A 319 12.53 6.60 23.96
N VAL A 320 11.65 5.70 24.41
CA VAL A 320 12.02 4.70 25.46
C VAL A 320 13.20 3.84 25.00
N ARG A 321 13.25 3.52 23.70
CA ARG A 321 14.44 3.01 23.03
C ARG A 321 14.90 4.00 21.98
N THR A 322 16.21 4.15 21.84
CA THR A 322 16.82 5.03 20.85
C THR A 322 17.86 4.26 20.06
N PHE A 323 17.96 4.58 18.77
CA PHE A 323 18.94 3.97 17.87
C PHE A 323 19.95 5.03 17.42
N PRO A 324 21.23 4.66 17.23
CA PRO A 324 22.25 5.61 16.82
C PRO A 324 22.02 6.04 15.37
N LEU A 325 21.57 7.28 15.17
CA LEU A 325 21.36 7.83 13.84
C LEU A 325 22.71 7.97 13.13
N LYS A 326 22.85 7.29 12.00
CA LYS A 326 24.00 7.39 11.11
C LYS A 326 23.53 7.45 9.65
N VAL A 327 24.28 8.14 8.81
CA VAL A 327 24.06 8.10 7.37
C VAL A 327 24.92 6.98 6.80
N TYR A 328 24.30 6.07 6.05
CA TYR A 328 24.96 4.96 5.39
C TYR A 328 24.87 5.14 3.89
N GLY A 329 26.01 5.46 3.27
CA GLY A 329 26.13 5.77 1.84
C GLY A 329 25.42 4.77 0.90
N PRO A 330 25.59 3.45 1.07
CA PRO A 330 24.97 2.46 0.18
C PRO A 330 23.44 2.48 0.20
N LEU A 331 22.82 2.95 1.29
CA LEU A 331 21.37 3.06 1.38
C LEU A 331 20.81 4.34 0.76
N VAL A 332 21.64 5.35 0.45
CA VAL A 332 21.17 6.65 -0.02
C VAL A 332 20.39 6.50 -1.33
N LEU A 333 20.96 5.86 -2.34
CA LEU A 333 20.32 5.74 -3.66
C LEU A 333 19.01 4.91 -3.61
N PRO A 334 18.98 3.73 -2.96
CA PRO A 334 17.74 2.98 -2.73
C PRO A 334 16.67 3.81 -2.01
N LEU A 335 17.03 4.53 -0.95
CA LEU A 335 16.07 5.33 -0.19
C LEU A 335 15.60 6.57 -0.96
N LEU A 336 16.42 7.18 -1.81
CA LEU A 336 15.94 8.23 -2.72
C LEU A 336 14.88 7.66 -3.68
N ALA A 337 15.09 6.45 -4.21
CA ALA A 337 14.07 5.77 -5.01
C ALA A 337 12.82 5.46 -4.17
N THR A 338 12.97 5.01 -2.92
CA THR A 338 11.86 4.81 -1.96
C THR A 338 11.00 6.07 -1.81
N PHE A 339 11.62 7.23 -1.60
CA PHE A 339 10.88 8.48 -1.42
C PHE A 339 10.22 8.99 -2.70
N ILE A 340 10.81 8.73 -3.87
CA ILE A 340 10.13 8.98 -5.15
C ILE A 340 8.88 8.10 -5.26
N VAL A 341 8.99 6.83 -4.89
CA VAL A 341 7.86 5.88 -4.94
C VAL A 341 6.78 6.24 -3.91
N ASN A 342 7.16 6.58 -2.68
CA ASN A 342 6.22 7.04 -1.66
C ASN A 342 5.44 8.27 -2.14
N MET A 343 6.13 9.24 -2.76
CA MET A 343 5.46 10.41 -3.34
C MET A 343 4.45 10.01 -4.44
N MET A 344 4.79 9.04 -5.30
CA MET A 344 3.88 8.54 -6.34
C MET A 344 2.65 7.85 -5.74
N GLU A 345 2.85 7.04 -4.70
CA GLU A 345 1.79 6.40 -3.92
C GLU A 345 0.89 7.45 -3.26
N ALA A 346 1.48 8.44 -2.58
CA ALA A 346 0.76 9.53 -1.93
C ALA A 346 -0.07 10.35 -2.94
N ILE A 347 0.45 10.68 -4.12
CA ILE A 347 -0.31 11.36 -5.17
C ILE A 347 -1.55 10.53 -5.57
N GLY A 348 -1.36 9.23 -5.79
CA GLY A 348 -2.43 8.30 -6.14
C GLY A 348 -3.49 8.19 -5.05
N ASP A 349 -3.05 8.04 -3.80
CA ASP A 349 -3.93 7.86 -2.64
C ASP A 349 -4.68 9.12 -2.26
N ILE A 350 -4.06 10.30 -2.40
CA ILE A 350 -4.73 11.59 -2.25
C ILE A 350 -5.76 11.77 -3.36
N GLY A 351 -5.44 11.38 -4.59
CA GLY A 351 -6.37 11.35 -5.73
C GLY A 351 -7.60 10.48 -5.44
N ALA A 352 -7.36 9.24 -5.04
CA ALA A 352 -8.41 8.30 -4.67
C ALA A 352 -9.22 8.80 -3.46
N THR A 353 -8.57 9.37 -2.44
CA THR A 353 -9.24 9.99 -1.29
C THR A 353 -10.17 11.11 -1.74
N SER A 354 -9.72 11.95 -2.68
CA SER A 354 -10.52 13.05 -3.24
C SER A 354 -11.76 12.53 -3.95
N ASP A 355 -11.59 11.51 -4.80
CA ASP A 355 -12.68 10.86 -5.55
C ASP A 355 -13.73 10.23 -4.62
N VAL A 356 -13.31 9.38 -3.67
CA VAL A 356 -14.24 8.75 -2.72
C VAL A 356 -14.86 9.74 -1.74
N SER A 357 -14.23 10.91 -1.56
CA SER A 357 -14.76 12.01 -0.73
C SER A 357 -15.66 12.97 -1.53
N MET A 358 -15.95 12.70 -2.79
CA MET A 358 -16.75 13.57 -3.68
C MET A 358 -16.15 14.99 -3.80
N LEU A 359 -14.82 15.08 -3.89
CA LEU A 359 -14.06 16.32 -4.04
C LEU A 359 -13.47 16.42 -5.44
N PRO A 360 -13.05 17.62 -5.88
CA PRO A 360 -12.38 17.77 -7.17
C PRO A 360 -11.11 16.91 -7.26
N ILE A 361 -10.98 16.16 -8.36
CA ILE A 361 -9.78 15.36 -8.69
C ILE A 361 -8.82 16.09 -9.65
N ASP A 362 -9.16 17.31 -10.04
CA ASP A 362 -8.31 18.20 -10.81
C ASP A 362 -8.56 19.67 -10.44
N GLY A 363 -7.65 20.54 -10.85
CA GLY A 363 -7.71 21.97 -10.59
C GLY A 363 -6.88 22.43 -9.39
N PRO A 364 -6.90 23.75 -9.10
CA PRO A 364 -5.95 24.38 -8.17
C PRO A 364 -6.12 23.94 -6.71
N GLU A 365 -7.34 23.62 -6.29
CA GLU A 365 -7.57 23.12 -4.93
C GLU A 365 -7.01 21.70 -4.76
N PHE A 366 -7.28 20.82 -5.72
CA PHE A 366 -6.73 19.47 -5.74
C PHE A 366 -5.20 19.50 -5.75
N ASP A 367 -4.62 20.29 -6.65
CA ASP A 367 -3.18 20.48 -6.75
C ASP A 367 -2.56 20.97 -5.44
N SER A 368 -3.22 21.90 -4.74
CA SER A 368 -2.77 22.36 -3.42
C SER A 368 -2.85 21.27 -2.35
N ARG A 369 -3.84 20.38 -2.40
CA ARG A 369 -3.98 19.24 -1.48
C ARG A 369 -2.92 18.18 -1.75
N VAL A 370 -2.61 17.92 -3.02
CA VAL A 370 -1.54 17.00 -3.42
C VAL A 370 -0.19 17.54 -2.96
N GLN A 371 0.16 18.79 -3.28
CA GLN A 371 1.41 19.40 -2.83
C GLN A 371 1.53 19.41 -1.30
N GLY A 372 0.46 19.81 -0.60
CA GLY A 372 0.47 19.82 0.85
C GLY A 372 0.54 18.42 1.46
N GLY A 373 -0.05 17.44 0.81
CA GLY A 373 0.04 16.03 1.19
C GLY A 373 1.45 15.48 1.06
N ILE A 374 2.12 15.68 -0.09
CA ILE A 374 3.50 15.24 -0.31
C ILE A 374 4.46 15.95 0.67
N LEU A 375 4.27 17.26 0.88
CA LEU A 375 5.07 18.01 1.86
C LEU A 375 4.87 17.45 3.28
N GLY A 376 3.63 17.15 3.62
CA GLY A 376 3.28 16.52 4.90
C GLY A 376 3.88 15.13 5.05
N ASP A 377 3.93 14.34 3.97
CA ASP A 377 4.52 12.99 3.96
C ASP A 377 6.03 13.01 4.18
N GLY A 378 6.75 13.86 3.44
CA GLY A 378 8.20 14.01 3.61
C GLY A 378 8.56 14.51 5.01
N LEU A 379 7.83 15.51 5.53
CA LEU A 379 8.03 15.99 6.91
C LEU A 379 7.65 14.93 7.95
N ALA A 380 6.57 14.19 7.74
CA ALA A 380 6.16 13.09 8.60
C ALA A 380 7.23 11.99 8.61
N SER A 381 7.84 11.67 7.47
CA SER A 381 8.93 10.70 7.39
C SER A 381 10.19 11.14 8.15
N ILE A 382 10.54 12.43 8.10
CA ILE A 382 11.65 12.98 8.91
C ILE A 382 11.31 12.85 10.41
N LEU A 383 10.12 13.29 10.81
CA LEU A 383 9.67 13.24 12.20
C LEU A 383 9.55 11.78 12.70
N ALA A 384 9.08 10.87 11.86
CA ALA A 384 9.01 9.44 12.15
C ALA A 384 10.40 8.86 12.42
N GLY A 385 11.39 9.17 11.56
CA GLY A 385 12.77 8.72 11.76
C GLY A 385 13.38 9.24 13.06
N LEU A 386 13.10 10.51 13.40
CA LEU A 386 13.47 11.06 14.71
C LEU A 386 12.72 10.38 15.86
N MET A 387 11.47 9.97 15.65
CA MET A 387 10.65 9.15 16.55
C MET A 387 10.98 7.65 16.51
N THR A 388 12.10 7.26 15.89
CA THR A 388 12.66 5.90 15.75
C THR A 388 11.91 4.95 14.83
N ILE A 389 11.10 5.48 13.91
CA ILE A 389 10.26 4.74 12.99
C ILE A 389 10.67 5.01 11.54
N THR A 390 10.59 3.98 10.70
CA THR A 390 10.89 4.07 9.27
C THR A 390 9.91 4.98 8.52
N PRO A 391 10.21 5.38 7.27
CA PRO A 391 9.39 6.33 6.51
C PRO A 391 7.89 6.01 6.53
N LEU A 392 7.09 7.07 6.64
CA LEU A 392 5.64 6.99 6.57
C LEU A 392 5.17 7.44 5.18
N THR A 393 4.01 6.97 4.78
CA THR A 393 3.31 7.41 3.57
C THR A 393 1.81 7.46 3.83
N THR A 394 1.08 8.12 2.94
CA THR A 394 -0.39 8.06 2.90
C THR A 394 -0.84 6.64 2.59
N PHE A 395 -1.81 6.13 3.34
CA PHE A 395 -2.30 4.75 3.22
C PHE A 395 -3.62 4.69 2.46
N ALA A 396 -3.71 3.83 1.45
CA ALA A 396 -4.89 3.63 0.60
C ALA A 396 -6.10 2.98 1.30
N GLN A 397 -5.91 2.27 2.42
CA GLN A 397 -6.96 1.45 3.04
C GLN A 397 -8.11 2.31 3.58
N ASN A 398 -7.82 3.55 3.98
CA ASN A 398 -8.83 4.54 4.39
C ASN A 398 -9.89 4.78 3.29
N ASN A 399 -9.53 4.69 2.00
CA ASN A 399 -10.42 4.93 0.87
C ASN A 399 -11.50 3.86 0.78
N GLY A 400 -11.12 2.61 1.07
CA GLY A 400 -12.06 1.50 1.21
C GLY A 400 -13.07 1.75 2.34
N VAL A 401 -12.61 2.27 3.48
CA VAL A 401 -13.50 2.62 4.60
C VAL A 401 -14.44 3.78 4.23
N ILE A 402 -13.95 4.84 3.60
CA ILE A 402 -14.77 6.01 3.21
C ILE A 402 -15.83 5.60 2.20
N SER A 403 -15.46 4.83 1.17
CA SER A 403 -16.40 4.39 0.12
C SER A 403 -17.55 3.53 0.66
N LEU A 404 -17.27 2.64 1.63
CA LEU A 404 -18.27 1.76 2.24
C LEU A 404 -19.12 2.45 3.31
N THR A 405 -18.52 3.34 4.11
CA THR A 405 -19.23 4.06 5.20
C THR A 405 -19.91 5.33 4.72
N ARG A 406 -19.52 5.84 3.54
CA ARG A 406 -19.92 7.14 3.00
C ARG A 406 -19.62 8.30 3.95
N CYS A 407 -18.55 8.21 4.72
CA CYS A 407 -18.14 9.26 5.64
C CYS A 407 -16.68 9.65 5.42
N ALA A 408 -16.47 10.84 4.85
CA ALA A 408 -15.14 11.43 4.64
C ALA A 408 -14.79 12.45 5.74
N ASN A 409 -15.51 12.44 6.86
CA ASN A 409 -15.43 13.50 7.87
C ASN A 409 -14.08 13.53 8.60
N ARG A 410 -13.48 14.72 8.73
CA ARG A 410 -12.19 14.89 9.43
C ARG A 410 -12.26 14.48 10.91
N ARG A 411 -13.43 14.59 11.56
CA ARG A 411 -13.61 14.16 12.96
C ARG A 411 -13.39 12.66 13.14
N ALA A 412 -13.82 11.85 12.17
CA ALA A 412 -13.55 10.41 12.18
C ALA A 412 -12.04 10.14 12.05
N GLY A 413 -11.35 10.90 11.18
CA GLY A 413 -9.89 10.84 11.06
C GLY A 413 -9.14 11.25 12.33
N TYR A 414 -9.57 12.31 13.04
CA TYR A 414 -8.99 12.68 14.33
C TYR A 414 -9.24 11.61 15.41
N ALA A 415 -10.44 11.02 15.45
CA ALA A 415 -10.73 9.91 16.34
C ALA A 415 -9.85 8.68 16.03
N CYS A 416 -9.65 8.35 14.75
CA CYS A 416 -8.73 7.31 14.30
C CYS A 416 -7.30 7.54 14.83
N ALA A 417 -6.75 8.73 14.60
CA ALA A 417 -5.44 9.09 15.11
C ALA A 417 -5.34 8.98 16.64
N GLY A 418 -6.39 9.39 17.36
CA GLY A 418 -6.49 9.22 18.81
C GLY A 418 -6.43 7.75 19.24
N PHE A 419 -7.18 6.86 18.56
CA PHE A 419 -7.13 5.43 18.83
C PHE A 419 -5.76 4.81 18.54
N LEU A 420 -5.09 5.20 17.45
CA LEU A 420 -3.74 4.73 17.16
C LEU A 420 -2.75 5.14 18.26
N ILE A 421 -2.82 6.38 18.74
CA ILE A 421 -2.00 6.85 19.87
C ILE A 421 -2.30 6.04 21.14
N ILE A 422 -3.57 5.80 21.45
CA ILE A 422 -3.99 5.02 22.63
C ILE A 422 -3.49 3.57 22.53
N MET A 423 -3.66 2.93 21.37
CA MET A 423 -3.19 1.56 21.12
C MET A 423 -1.67 1.46 21.21
N GLY A 424 -0.94 2.46 20.73
CA GLY A 424 0.50 2.51 20.85
C GLY A 424 0.97 2.78 22.29
N PHE A 425 0.29 3.67 23.02
CA PHE A 425 0.61 3.99 24.41
C PHE A 425 0.51 2.76 25.33
N PHE A 426 -0.55 1.95 25.17
CA PHE A 426 -0.71 0.69 25.90
C PHE A 426 0.09 -0.45 25.24
N ALA A 427 1.37 -0.55 25.57
CA ALA A 427 2.31 -1.48 24.93
C ALA A 427 1.95 -2.98 25.07
N LYS A 428 1.06 -3.36 25.99
CA LYS A 428 0.46 -4.72 25.98
C LYS A 428 -0.28 -5.02 24.68
N PHE A 429 -0.91 -4.01 24.06
CA PHE A 429 -1.52 -4.15 22.74
C PHE A 429 -0.45 -4.47 21.68
N ALA A 430 0.67 -3.74 21.68
CA ALA A 430 1.79 -4.02 20.78
C ALA A 430 2.38 -5.43 21.01
N ALA A 431 2.49 -5.87 22.27
CA ALA A 431 2.99 -7.20 22.62
C ALA A 431 2.10 -8.32 22.10
N ILE A 432 0.78 -8.14 22.09
CA ILE A 432 -0.15 -9.08 21.47
C ILE A 432 0.16 -9.22 19.97
N PHE A 433 0.47 -8.13 19.26
CA PHE A 433 0.82 -8.17 17.83
C PHE A 433 2.16 -8.84 17.53
N VAL A 434 3.16 -8.69 18.41
CA VAL A 434 4.44 -9.37 18.28
C VAL A 434 4.31 -10.86 18.58
N ALA A 435 3.49 -11.23 19.57
CA ALA A 435 3.22 -12.62 19.92
C ALA A 435 2.36 -13.39 18.87
N ILE A 436 1.82 -12.70 17.86
CA ILE A 436 1.06 -13.36 16.78
C ILE A 436 1.95 -14.37 16.04
N PRO A 437 1.55 -15.63 15.90
CA PRO A 437 2.30 -16.60 15.11
C PRO A 437 2.47 -16.15 13.66
N SER A 438 3.67 -16.34 13.08
CA SER A 438 3.96 -15.95 11.70
C SER A 438 2.92 -16.46 10.68
N PRO A 439 2.39 -17.70 10.77
CA PRO A 439 1.36 -18.17 9.85
C PRO A 439 0.05 -17.36 9.86
N VAL A 440 -0.38 -16.91 11.05
CA VAL A 440 -1.58 -16.10 11.24
C VAL A 440 -1.36 -14.70 10.67
N LEU A 441 -0.19 -14.12 10.94
CA LEU A 441 0.21 -12.84 10.35
C LEU A 441 0.30 -12.95 8.83
N GLY A 442 0.92 -14.01 8.32
CA GLY A 442 1.10 -14.29 6.90
C GLY A 442 -0.22 -14.39 6.12
N GLY A 443 -1.23 -15.07 6.68
CA GLY A 443 -2.57 -15.10 6.06
C GLY A 443 -3.20 -13.70 5.93
N MET A 444 -3.01 -12.84 6.95
CA MET A 444 -3.50 -11.46 6.94
C MET A 444 -2.70 -10.57 5.98
N THR A 445 -1.36 -10.62 6.05
CA THR A 445 -0.48 -9.77 5.25
C THR A 445 -0.51 -10.15 3.77
N THR A 446 -0.64 -11.44 3.45
CA THR A 446 -0.82 -11.90 2.06
C THR A 446 -2.04 -11.26 1.42
N PHE A 447 -3.16 -11.16 2.16
CA PHE A 447 -4.36 -10.47 1.68
C PHE A 447 -4.10 -8.95 1.52
N LEU A 448 -3.48 -8.30 2.52
CA LEU A 448 -3.14 -6.87 2.44
C LEU A 448 -2.25 -6.54 1.24
N PHE A 449 -1.18 -7.31 1.02
CA PHE A 449 -0.26 -7.12 -0.10
C PHE A 449 -0.89 -7.41 -1.46
N SER A 450 -1.77 -8.42 -1.52
CA SER A 450 -2.56 -8.69 -2.73
C SER A 450 -3.53 -7.54 -3.04
N SER A 451 -4.08 -6.88 -2.02
CA SER A 451 -4.90 -5.68 -2.21
C SER A 451 -4.09 -4.51 -2.78
N VAL A 452 -2.82 -4.33 -2.36
CA VAL A 452 -1.92 -3.31 -2.95
C VAL A 452 -1.67 -3.60 -4.45
N CYS A 453 -1.44 -4.87 -4.79
CA CYS A 453 -1.33 -5.33 -6.18
C CYS A 453 -2.59 -5.00 -6.99
N ALA A 454 -3.79 -5.27 -6.44
CA ALA A 454 -5.07 -4.93 -7.08
C ALA A 454 -5.25 -3.41 -7.26
N SER A 455 -4.82 -2.58 -6.30
CA SER A 455 -4.81 -1.12 -6.45
C SER A 455 -3.88 -0.66 -7.57
N GLY A 456 -2.70 -1.25 -7.71
CA GLY A 456 -1.80 -1.00 -8.83
C GLY A 456 -2.45 -1.30 -10.19
N LEU A 457 -3.13 -2.44 -10.31
CA LEU A 457 -3.92 -2.81 -11.49
C LEU A 457 -5.04 -1.80 -11.78
N ARG A 458 -5.73 -1.29 -10.75
CA ARG A 458 -6.76 -0.26 -10.90
C ARG A 458 -6.20 1.07 -11.42
N ILE A 459 -5.00 1.46 -10.98
CA ILE A 459 -4.29 2.65 -11.51
C ILE A 459 -3.94 2.43 -12.98
N ILE A 460 -3.38 1.27 -13.33
CA ILE A 460 -3.08 0.90 -14.72
C ILE A 460 -4.36 0.95 -15.56
N SER A 461 -5.49 0.46 -15.04
CA SER A 461 -6.76 0.44 -15.78
C SER A 461 -7.33 1.84 -16.08
N SER A 462 -6.81 2.90 -15.46
CA SER A 462 -7.23 4.28 -15.74
C SER A 462 -6.57 4.88 -16.99
N ILE A 463 -5.55 4.22 -17.53
CA ILE A 463 -4.82 4.71 -18.70
C ILE A 463 -5.45 4.18 -19.99
N LYS A 464 -5.37 4.98 -21.06
CA LYS A 464 -5.71 4.48 -22.41
C LYS A 464 -4.64 3.49 -22.87
N PHE A 465 -5.03 2.27 -23.21
CA PHE A 465 -4.13 1.22 -23.70
C PHE A 465 -3.76 1.42 -25.18
N THR A 466 -3.08 2.53 -25.50
CA THR A 466 -2.51 2.78 -26.83
C THR A 466 -1.32 1.86 -27.11
N ARG A 467 -0.82 1.82 -28.36
CA ARG A 467 0.37 1.02 -28.68
C ARG A 467 1.57 1.49 -27.86
N ARG A 468 1.74 2.81 -27.76
CA ARG A 468 2.77 3.44 -26.91
C ARG A 468 2.66 3.00 -25.44
N ASN A 469 1.50 3.17 -24.83
CA ASN A 469 1.32 2.90 -23.40
C ASN A 469 1.46 1.40 -23.08
N ARG A 470 0.96 0.52 -23.96
CA ARG A 470 1.19 -0.92 -23.83
C ARG A 470 2.67 -1.27 -23.87
N PHE A 471 3.43 -0.68 -24.80
CA PHE A 471 4.87 -0.93 -24.89
C PHE A 471 5.63 -0.47 -23.64
N ILE A 472 5.35 0.73 -23.13
CA ILE A 472 5.94 1.24 -21.88
C ILE A 472 5.63 0.28 -20.72
N LEU A 473 4.36 -0.13 -20.59
CA LEU A 473 3.92 -1.04 -19.54
C LEU A 473 4.61 -2.41 -19.65
N THR A 474 4.67 -2.98 -20.85
CA THR A 474 5.34 -4.27 -21.08
C THR A 474 6.82 -4.22 -20.73
N ALA A 475 7.55 -3.21 -21.19
CA ALA A 475 9.00 -3.10 -20.93
C ALA A 475 9.30 -2.86 -19.44
N SER A 476 8.54 -1.98 -18.78
CA SER A 476 8.70 -1.69 -17.36
C SER A 476 8.32 -2.85 -16.45
N LEU A 477 7.26 -3.60 -16.76
CA LEU A 477 6.88 -4.80 -16.03
C LEU A 477 7.83 -5.96 -16.31
N CYS A 478 8.33 -6.13 -17.53
CA CYS A 478 9.27 -7.20 -17.88
C CYS A 478 10.52 -7.14 -17.00
N LEU A 479 11.16 -5.97 -16.93
CA LEU A 479 12.37 -5.79 -16.12
C LEU A 479 12.05 -5.80 -14.62
N GLY A 480 10.97 -5.14 -14.20
CA GLY A 480 10.61 -5.08 -12.77
C GLY A 480 10.17 -6.42 -12.19
N LEU A 481 9.34 -7.19 -12.90
CA LEU A 481 8.99 -8.56 -12.52
C LEU A 481 10.23 -9.46 -12.56
N GLY A 482 11.04 -9.37 -13.62
CA GLY A 482 12.28 -10.15 -13.74
C GLY A 482 13.21 -9.98 -12.53
N ALA A 483 13.49 -8.73 -12.13
CA ALA A 483 14.30 -8.43 -10.96
C ALA A 483 13.66 -8.91 -9.64
N THR A 484 12.33 -8.92 -9.55
CA THR A 484 11.61 -9.44 -8.37
C THR A 484 11.69 -10.97 -8.30
N MET A 485 11.57 -11.64 -9.44
CA MET A 485 11.57 -13.11 -9.53
C MET A 485 12.98 -13.71 -9.44
N VAL A 486 14.03 -12.93 -9.75
CA VAL A 486 15.43 -13.36 -9.66
C VAL A 486 16.23 -12.38 -8.80
N PRO A 487 16.11 -12.43 -7.46
CA PRO A 487 16.65 -11.38 -6.58
C PRO A 487 18.16 -11.13 -6.66
N SER A 488 18.97 -12.12 -7.04
CA SER A 488 20.44 -12.07 -7.10
C SER A 488 21.01 -12.00 -8.52
N TRP A 489 20.19 -11.60 -9.49
CA TRP A 489 20.58 -11.58 -10.90
C TRP A 489 21.73 -10.60 -11.21
N PHE A 490 21.90 -9.56 -10.38
CA PHE A 490 22.86 -8.48 -10.61
C PHE A 490 24.10 -8.55 -9.69
N THR A 491 24.17 -9.54 -8.79
CA THR A 491 25.17 -9.59 -7.72
C THR A 491 26.62 -9.62 -8.24
N TYR A 492 26.89 -10.27 -9.38
CA TYR A 492 28.23 -10.38 -9.96
C TYR A 492 28.54 -9.33 -11.04
N PHE A 493 27.66 -8.37 -11.26
CA PHE A 493 27.90 -7.33 -12.27
C PHE A 493 29.08 -6.41 -11.87
N PHE A 494 29.20 -6.12 -10.58
CA PHE A 494 30.33 -5.39 -10.01
C PHE A 494 31.16 -6.30 -9.11
N THR A 495 32.42 -6.53 -9.45
CA THR A 495 33.35 -7.40 -8.70
C THR A 495 34.51 -6.62 -8.08
N TYR A 496 34.26 -5.37 -7.68
CA TYR A 496 35.30 -4.49 -7.13
C TYR A 496 35.83 -5.02 -5.79
N SER A 497 37.11 -5.41 -5.78
CA SER A 497 37.80 -5.98 -4.61
C SER A 497 38.84 -5.03 -3.98
N GLY A 498 38.85 -3.74 -4.34
CA GLY A 498 39.78 -2.77 -3.78
C GLY A 498 39.36 -2.21 -2.42
N ASP A 499 40.28 -1.50 -1.76
CA ASP A 499 40.08 -0.97 -0.40
C ASP A 499 39.16 0.28 -0.33
N ASN A 500 38.71 0.81 -1.47
CA ASN A 500 37.88 2.01 -1.51
C ASN A 500 36.44 1.71 -1.06
N LYS A 501 36.19 1.88 0.24
CA LYS A 501 34.87 1.70 0.88
C LYS A 501 33.78 2.56 0.26
N SER A 502 34.10 3.77 -0.20
CA SER A 502 33.12 4.69 -0.82
C SER A 502 32.69 4.20 -2.20
N LEU A 503 33.63 3.74 -3.02
CA LEU A 503 33.31 3.17 -4.33
C LEU A 503 32.53 1.86 -4.17
N ARG A 504 32.98 0.95 -3.29
CA ARG A 504 32.25 -0.29 -2.99
C ARG A 504 30.82 0.02 -2.55
N GLY A 505 30.66 0.97 -1.64
CA GLY A 505 29.35 1.38 -1.16
C GLY A 505 28.44 1.99 -2.24
N PHE A 506 28.99 2.69 -3.22
CA PHE A 506 28.22 3.20 -4.37
C PHE A 506 27.79 2.09 -5.33
N LEU A 507 28.69 1.14 -5.62
CA LEU A 507 28.37 -0.02 -6.46
C LEU A 507 27.31 -0.91 -5.79
N ASP A 508 27.45 -1.13 -4.49
CA ASP A 508 26.48 -1.78 -3.61
C ASP A 508 25.09 -1.12 -3.71
N ALA A 509 25.04 0.22 -3.73
CA ALA A 509 23.80 0.98 -3.89
C ALA A 509 23.14 0.74 -5.25
N ILE A 510 23.93 0.68 -6.33
CA ILE A 510 23.43 0.37 -7.68
C ILE A 510 22.88 -1.05 -7.70
N THR A 511 23.61 -2.03 -7.17
CA THR A 511 23.14 -3.43 -7.08
C THR A 511 21.80 -3.50 -6.36
N LEU A 512 21.66 -2.81 -5.22
CA LEU A 512 20.41 -2.80 -4.47
C LEU A 512 19.24 -2.21 -5.27
N VAL A 513 19.46 -1.16 -6.07
CA VAL A 513 18.44 -0.61 -6.99
C VAL A 513 18.10 -1.59 -8.10
N MET A 514 19.09 -2.23 -8.72
CA MET A 514 18.89 -3.17 -9.84
C MET A 514 18.18 -4.46 -9.40
N GLU A 515 18.38 -4.88 -8.15
CA GLU A 515 17.68 -6.01 -7.54
C GLU A 515 16.30 -5.61 -6.97
N THR A 516 15.94 -4.33 -6.97
CA THR A 516 14.64 -3.84 -6.49
C THR A 516 13.68 -3.65 -7.66
N GLY A 517 12.76 -4.61 -7.85
CA GLY A 517 11.91 -4.67 -9.04
C GLY A 517 11.06 -3.43 -9.31
N PHE A 518 10.42 -2.85 -8.30
CA PHE A 518 9.62 -1.63 -8.48
C PHE A 518 10.50 -0.41 -8.83
N ALA A 519 11.73 -0.33 -8.30
CA ALA A 519 12.65 0.76 -8.60
C ALA A 519 13.12 0.68 -10.06
N LEU A 520 13.46 -0.53 -10.52
CA LEU A 520 13.81 -0.76 -11.92
C LEU A 520 12.63 -0.44 -12.86
N SER A 521 11.42 -0.85 -12.50
CA SER A 521 10.21 -0.51 -13.25
C SER A 521 9.94 0.98 -13.33
N ALA A 522 10.15 1.72 -12.23
CA ALA A 522 10.02 3.17 -12.19
C ALA A 522 11.00 3.84 -13.16
N VAL A 523 12.29 3.47 -13.11
CA VAL A 523 13.31 4.03 -14.00
C VAL A 523 12.96 3.76 -15.47
N VAL A 524 12.61 2.52 -15.81
CA VAL A 524 12.30 2.13 -17.19
C VAL A 524 11.04 2.85 -17.70
N SER A 525 9.97 2.89 -16.89
CA SER A 525 8.72 3.56 -17.29
C SER A 525 8.90 5.07 -17.43
N ILE A 526 9.65 5.73 -16.55
CA ILE A 526 9.97 7.16 -16.66
C ILE A 526 10.78 7.43 -17.94
N VAL A 527 11.87 6.68 -18.16
CA VAL A 527 12.72 6.87 -19.34
C VAL A 527 11.94 6.65 -20.63
N LEU A 528 11.18 5.56 -20.74
CA LEU A 528 10.39 5.27 -21.93
C LEU A 528 9.26 6.28 -22.14
N ASN A 529 8.61 6.74 -21.06
CA ASN A 529 7.58 7.76 -21.18
C ASN A 529 8.15 9.13 -21.62
N LEU A 530 9.41 9.44 -21.32
CA LEU A 530 10.08 10.65 -21.79
C LEU A 530 10.62 10.55 -23.21
N VAL A 531 11.12 9.37 -23.60
CA VAL A 531 11.75 9.15 -24.92
C VAL A 531 10.72 8.88 -26.02
N LEU A 532 9.64 8.14 -25.71
CA LEU A 532 8.67 7.75 -26.72
C LEU A 532 7.69 8.91 -27.02
N PRO A 533 7.54 9.29 -28.30
CA PRO A 533 6.64 10.38 -28.70
C PRO A 533 5.21 10.03 -28.31
N GLU A 534 4.41 11.05 -27.97
CA GLU A 534 2.98 10.86 -27.77
C GLU A 534 2.33 10.41 -29.08
N GLU A 535 1.52 9.36 -29.00
CA GLU A 535 0.74 8.88 -30.14
C GLU A 535 -0.42 9.86 -30.31
N GLU A 536 -0.44 10.63 -31.40
CA GLU A 536 -1.58 11.50 -31.71
C GLU A 536 -2.84 10.66 -31.70
N ASN A 537 -3.86 11.11 -30.96
CA ASN A 537 -5.13 10.41 -30.87
C ASN A 537 -5.67 10.20 -32.29
N SER A 538 -5.60 8.98 -32.81
CA SER A 538 -6.51 8.56 -33.87
C SER A 538 -7.93 8.91 -33.41
N PRO A 539 -8.76 9.59 -34.22
CA PRO A 539 -10.09 10.02 -33.82
C PRO A 539 -11.01 8.80 -33.79
N LEU A 540 -10.85 7.96 -32.77
CA LEU A 540 -11.80 6.92 -32.42
C LEU A 540 -12.48 7.39 -31.13
N ASN A 541 -13.69 7.93 -31.28
CA ASN A 541 -14.64 7.99 -30.17
C ASN A 541 -15.12 6.56 -29.85
N ASP A 542 -15.64 6.35 -28.64
CA ASP A 542 -16.13 5.09 -28.04
C ASP A 542 -17.23 4.33 -28.85
N HIS A 543 -17.52 4.74 -30.09
CA HIS A 543 -18.52 4.14 -30.97
C HIS A 543 -17.98 3.62 -32.33
N GLY A 544 -16.66 3.57 -32.54
CA GLY A 544 -16.10 2.74 -33.62
C GLY A 544 -16.43 3.14 -35.06
N GLU A 545 -16.73 4.41 -35.33
CA GLU A 545 -16.84 4.92 -36.70
C GLU A 545 -15.55 5.65 -37.13
N ILE A 546 -15.06 5.32 -38.32
CA ILE A 546 -13.87 5.88 -38.94
C ILE A 546 -14.27 7.20 -39.61
N ARG A 547 -13.70 8.33 -39.18
CA ARG A 547 -13.60 9.51 -40.05
C ARG A 547 -12.55 9.23 -41.11
N VAL A 548 -13.00 9.09 -42.36
CA VAL A 548 -12.12 9.20 -43.52
C VAL A 548 -11.51 10.59 -43.46
N ALA A 549 -10.19 10.68 -43.32
CA ALA A 549 -9.49 11.95 -43.48
C ALA A 549 -9.75 12.43 -44.92
N GLU A 550 -10.30 13.63 -45.08
CA GLU A 550 -10.32 14.31 -46.37
C GLU A 550 -8.86 14.47 -46.83
N VAL A 551 -8.45 13.60 -47.76
CA VAL A 551 -7.21 13.78 -48.49
C VAL A 551 -7.49 14.89 -49.52
N GLU A 552 -7.14 16.12 -49.18
CA GLU A 552 -6.86 17.16 -50.17
C GLU A 552 -5.71 16.65 -51.03
N ASN A 553 -6.07 16.09 -52.19
CA ASN A 553 -5.31 15.92 -53.44
C ASN A 553 -5.74 14.62 -54.13
N VAL A 554 -6.89 14.66 -54.81
CA VAL A 554 -7.25 13.65 -55.80
C VAL A 554 -7.33 14.34 -57.16
N VAL A 555 -6.38 13.98 -58.02
CA VAL A 555 -6.39 14.24 -59.46
C VAL A 555 -7.67 13.64 -60.04
N VAL A 556 -8.48 14.48 -60.68
CA VAL A 556 -9.74 14.09 -61.33
C VAL A 556 -9.47 13.11 -62.47
N LEU A 557 -10.07 11.91 -62.38
CA LEU A 557 -10.35 11.08 -63.55
C LEU A 557 -11.88 11.02 -63.74
N PRO A 558 -12.39 11.13 -64.98
CA PRO A 558 -13.81 11.34 -65.22
C PRO A 558 -14.64 10.05 -65.21
N ASP A 559 -15.88 10.23 -64.75
CA ASP A 559 -17.12 9.55 -65.10
C ASP A 559 -17.31 8.04 -64.82
N VAL A 560 -17.99 7.74 -63.71
CA VAL A 560 -19.02 6.68 -63.67
C VAL A 560 -20.22 7.16 -62.83
N PRO A 561 -21.46 7.16 -63.35
CA PRO A 561 -22.60 7.75 -62.66
C PRO A 561 -23.12 6.86 -61.52
N MET A 562 -23.40 7.50 -60.39
CA MET A 562 -23.96 6.93 -59.17
C MET A 562 -25.48 6.75 -59.34
N LYS A 563 -26.00 5.54 -59.08
CA LYS A 563 -27.45 5.27 -58.98
C LYS A 563 -27.87 5.45 -57.52
N THR A 564 -28.66 6.49 -57.25
CA THR A 564 -29.46 6.66 -56.04
C THR A 564 -30.67 5.71 -56.06
N ILE A 565 -30.92 5.01 -54.96
CA ILE A 565 -32.24 4.47 -54.64
C ILE A 565 -32.53 4.78 -53.17
N ASP A 566 -33.61 5.53 -52.97
CA ASP A 566 -34.20 5.95 -51.71
C ASP A 566 -34.96 4.83 -50.98
N SER A 567 -35.05 4.99 -49.67
CA SER A 567 -36.06 4.53 -48.68
C SER A 567 -37.24 3.63 -49.14
N TYR A 568 -37.50 2.51 -48.41
CA TYR A 568 -38.59 2.36 -47.41
C TYR A 568 -38.81 0.90 -46.94
N ASP A 569 -39.28 0.78 -45.68
CA ASP A 569 -40.09 -0.25 -44.98
C ASP A 569 -39.72 -1.75 -44.92
N GLY A 570 -39.60 -2.24 -43.67
CA GLY A 570 -40.61 -3.11 -43.06
C GLY A 570 -40.72 -4.58 -43.50
N ASP A 571 -40.17 -5.44 -42.64
CA ASP A 571 -40.65 -6.79 -42.27
C ASP A 571 -40.04 -8.06 -42.90
N SER A 572 -39.79 -9.01 -41.98
CA SER A 572 -39.56 -10.46 -42.08
C SER A 572 -38.79 -11.04 -43.29
N SER A 573 -37.46 -11.18 -43.17
CA SER A 573 -36.68 -12.21 -43.93
C SER A 573 -35.22 -12.39 -43.45
N LEU A 574 -34.95 -12.26 -42.14
CA LEU A 574 -33.59 -12.31 -41.58
C LEU A 574 -33.09 -13.71 -41.13
N GLU A 575 -33.82 -14.79 -41.43
CA GLU A 575 -33.41 -16.15 -41.02
C GLU A 575 -32.81 -17.02 -42.13
N THR A 576 -32.69 -16.53 -43.36
CA THR A 576 -32.17 -17.34 -44.48
C THR A 576 -30.74 -16.96 -44.91
N GLU A 577 -30.20 -15.83 -44.46
CA GLU A 577 -28.85 -15.37 -44.83
C GLU A 577 -27.74 -15.73 -43.82
N ILE A 578 -28.10 -16.22 -42.63
CA ILE A 578 -27.11 -16.65 -41.61
C ILE A 578 -26.54 -18.05 -41.94
N ARG A 579 -27.21 -18.83 -42.80
CA ARG A 579 -26.84 -20.23 -43.09
C ARG A 579 -25.86 -20.41 -44.25
N SER A 580 -25.53 -19.35 -44.99
CA SER A 580 -24.57 -19.39 -46.11
C SER A 580 -23.14 -19.01 -45.69
N ASP A 581 -22.96 -18.25 -44.61
CA ASP A 581 -21.65 -17.83 -44.11
C ASP A 581 -20.96 -18.85 -43.17
N GLU A 582 -21.72 -19.76 -42.54
CA GLU A 582 -21.14 -20.87 -41.76
C GLU A 582 -20.41 -21.89 -42.65
N LYS A 583 -20.77 -22.01 -43.93
CA LYS A 583 -20.12 -22.95 -44.86
C LYS A 583 -18.78 -22.42 -45.38
N LYS A 584 -18.64 -21.09 -45.56
CA LYS A 584 -17.37 -20.45 -45.95
C LYS A 584 -16.35 -20.38 -44.82
N LYS A 585 -16.79 -20.39 -43.56
CA LYS A 585 -15.88 -20.33 -42.39
C LYS A 585 -15.19 -21.68 -42.10
N ASN A 586 -15.82 -22.81 -42.44
CA ASN A 586 -15.22 -24.14 -42.26
C ASN A 586 -14.22 -24.53 -43.36
N ASP A 587 -14.35 -24.00 -44.57
CA ASP A 587 -13.40 -24.30 -45.66
C ASP A 587 -12.05 -23.57 -45.50
N VAL A 588 -12.03 -22.42 -44.81
CA VAL A 588 -10.77 -21.69 -44.51
C VAL A 588 -10.00 -22.32 -43.35
N LEU A 589 -10.68 -22.99 -42.40
CA LEU A 589 -10.02 -23.63 -41.25
C LEU A 589 -9.34 -24.96 -41.59
N THR A 590 -9.63 -25.57 -42.75
CA THR A 590 -9.07 -26.87 -43.13
C THR A 590 -7.77 -26.74 -43.95
N MET A 591 -7.47 -25.56 -44.50
CA MET A 591 -6.22 -25.30 -45.25
C MET A 591 -5.05 -24.76 -44.41
N ALA A 592 -5.26 -24.40 -43.14
CA ALA A 592 -4.19 -23.89 -42.26
C ALA A 592 -3.47 -24.98 -41.43
N ASN A 593 -3.87 -26.26 -41.54
CA ASN A 593 -3.25 -27.39 -40.84
C ASN A 593 -2.40 -28.31 -41.73
N MET A 594 -2.01 -27.83 -42.92
CA MET A 594 -0.94 -28.43 -43.72
C MET A 594 -0.06 -27.33 -44.28
N VAL A 595 0.94 -26.89 -43.50
CA VAL A 595 2.31 -26.49 -43.87
C VAL A 595 3.11 -26.37 -42.58
#